data_AF-A0A7S3UNZ1-F1
#
_entry.id   AF-A0A7S3UNZ1-F1
#
_cell.length_a   1.000
_cell.length_b   1.000
_cell.length_c   1.000
_cell.angle_alpha   90.00
_cell.angle_beta   90.00
_cell.angle_gamma   90.00
#
_symmetry.space_group_name_H-M   'P 1'
#
loop_
_entity.id
_entity.type
_entity.pdbx_description
1 polymer ?
#
loop_
_entity_poly.entity_id
_entity_poly.type
_entity_poly.pdbx_seq_one_letter_code
_entity_poly.pdbx_strand_id
1 'polypeptide(L)'
;LTSQLAADYVRGMNWGLWPFFMYNAMCSFLRSHRLPEAPLYVNAITGCGHALFCWLFLFKFHFGAYGVGIAMTCTQWGRFILLELYAAVLHPETHAHGWTPESLHNLWEFVALAIPSALLMWSEWWAYEVQSVFAGWVGPMALAAHVAASNIVSIIYMG
;
A
#
# COMPACT_ATOMS: atom_id res chain seq x y z
N LEU A 1 -4.85 9.65 24.95
CA LEU A 1 -5.52 8.39 24.57
C LEU A 1 -5.40 8.13 23.07
N THR A 2 -5.80 9.07 22.22
CA THR A 2 -5.72 8.94 20.74
C THR A 2 -4.29 8.73 20.21
N SER A 3 -3.29 9.42 20.78
CA SER A 3 -1.88 9.28 20.38
C SER A 3 -1.29 7.89 20.66
N GLN A 4 -1.69 7.24 21.76
CA GLN A 4 -1.22 5.90 22.12
C GLN A 4 -1.82 4.84 21.20
N LEU A 5 -3.12 4.93 20.89
CA LEU A 5 -3.78 4.04 19.94
C LEU A 5 -3.17 4.13 18.54
N ALA A 6 -2.83 5.34 18.09
CA ALA A 6 -2.14 5.54 16.82
C ALA A 6 -0.73 4.91 16.82
N ALA A 7 0.03 5.07 17.91
CA ALA A 7 1.35 4.46 18.04
C ALA A 7 1.29 2.92 17.99
N ASP A 8 0.33 2.32 18.67
CA ASP A 8 0.15 0.87 18.66
C ASP A 8 -0.28 0.34 17.29
N TYR A 9 -1.16 1.05 16.59
CA TYR A 9 -1.49 0.74 15.19
C TYR A 9 -0.25 0.74 14.29
N VAL A 10 0.56 1.80 14.36
CA VAL A 10 1.77 1.94 13.54
C VAL A 10 2.79 0.83 13.84
N ARG A 11 2.98 0.48 15.11
CA ARG A 11 3.86 -0.64 15.50
C ARG A 11 3.40 -1.97 14.93
N GLY A 12 2.09 -2.22 14.91
CA GLY A 12 1.51 -3.41 14.29
C GLY A 12 1.77 -3.43 12.78
N MET A 13 1.59 -2.29 12.11
CA MET A 13 1.71 -2.17 10.65
C MET A 13 3.16 -2.16 10.13
N ASN A 14 4.15 -1.83 10.97
CA ASN A 14 5.54 -1.58 10.57
C ASN A 14 6.13 -2.70 9.68
N TRP A 15 5.84 -3.96 10.01
CA TRP A 15 6.31 -5.13 9.26
C TRP A 15 5.60 -5.36 7.92
N GLY A 16 4.50 -4.65 7.66
CA GLY A 16 3.75 -4.69 6.41
C GLY A 16 4.30 -3.76 5.33
N LEU A 17 5.26 -2.90 5.67
CA LEU A 17 5.80 -1.91 4.73
C LEU A 17 6.67 -2.56 3.64
N TRP A 18 7.53 -3.50 4.02
CA TRP A 18 8.37 -4.23 3.06
C TRP A 18 7.55 -5.01 2.01
N PRO A 19 6.59 -5.89 2.37
CA PRO A 19 5.81 -6.62 1.37
C PRO A 19 4.91 -5.69 0.54
N PHE A 20 4.48 -4.55 1.10
CA PHE A 20 3.77 -3.53 0.34
C PHE A 20 4.62 -2.99 -0.81
N PHE A 21 5.89 -2.63 -0.56
CA PHE A 21 6.77 -2.15 -1.64
C PHE A 21 7.08 -3.24 -2.67
N MET A 22 7.37 -4.46 -2.21
CA MET A 22 7.63 -5.59 -3.11
C MET A 22 6.43 -5.89 -4.00
N TYR A 23 5.22 -5.89 -3.43
CA TYR A 23 3.98 -6.05 -4.19
C TYR A 23 3.82 -4.98 -5.29
N ASN A 24 4.06 -3.71 -4.97
CA ASN A 24 3.95 -2.63 -5.95
C ASN A 24 5.01 -2.72 -7.05
N ALA A 25 6.25 -3.09 -6.70
CA ALA A 25 7.30 -3.34 -7.68
C ALA A 25 6.91 -4.48 -8.63
N MET A 26 6.39 -5.58 -8.09
CA MET A 26 5.94 -6.74 -8.87
C MET A 26 4.73 -6.40 -9.75
N CYS A 27 3.81 -5.55 -9.28
CA CYS A 27 2.71 -5.04 -10.13
C CYS A 27 3.24 -4.25 -11.34
N SER A 28 4.26 -3.42 -11.17
CA SER A 28 4.87 -2.69 -12.28
C SER A 28 5.60 -3.62 -13.25
N PHE A 29 6.28 -4.65 -12.73
CA PHE A 29 6.93 -5.69 -13.52
C PHE A 29 5.93 -6.51 -14.35
N LEU A 30 4.83 -6.98 -13.76
CA LEU A 30 3.81 -7.74 -14.49
C LEU A 30 3.09 -6.89 -15.54
N ARG A 31 2.85 -5.60 -15.22
CA ARG A 31 2.27 -4.66 -16.19
C ARG A 31 3.19 -4.44 -17.40
N SER A 32 4.52 -4.38 -17.23
CA SER A 32 5.44 -4.28 -18.37
C SER A 32 5.47 -5.55 -19.24
N HIS A 33 5.17 -6.71 -18.64
CA HIS A 33 5.05 -7.99 -19.32
C HIS A 33 3.62 -8.28 -19.85
N ARG A 34 2.75 -7.27 -19.90
CA ARG A 34 1.36 -7.35 -20.42
C ARG A 34 0.43 -8.28 -19.62
N LEU A 35 0.65 -8.37 -18.30
CA LEU A 35 -0.22 -9.08 -17.35
C LEU A 35 -0.84 -8.11 -16.32
N PRO A 36 -1.61 -7.10 -16.74
CA PRO A 36 -2.20 -6.10 -15.83
C PRO A 36 -3.31 -6.67 -14.91
N GLU A 37 -3.86 -7.84 -15.21
CA GLU A 37 -4.98 -8.46 -14.49
C GLU A 37 -4.55 -9.17 -13.19
N ALA A 38 -3.28 -9.57 -13.06
CA ALA A 38 -2.82 -10.31 -11.89
C ALA A 38 -3.02 -9.54 -10.55
N PRO A 39 -2.67 -8.24 -10.44
CA PRO A 39 -2.98 -7.44 -9.26
C PRO A 39 -4.47 -7.37 -8.93
N LEU A 40 -5.36 -7.41 -9.93
CA LEU A 40 -6.81 -7.35 -9.71
C LEU A 40 -7.29 -8.59 -8.94
N TYR A 41 -6.92 -9.80 -9.41
CA TYR A 41 -7.30 -11.05 -8.76
C TYR A 41 -6.74 -11.15 -7.33
N VAL A 42 -5.47 -10.77 -7.15
CA VAL A 42 -4.82 -10.79 -5.83
C VAL A 42 -5.49 -9.82 -4.86
N ASN A 43 -5.80 -8.59 -5.29
CA ASN A 43 -6.51 -7.63 -4.45
C ASN A 43 -7.92 -8.12 -4.09
N ALA A 44 -8.64 -8.76 -5.01
CA ALA A 44 -9.97 -9.32 -4.72
C ALA A 44 -9.90 -10.39 -3.62
N ILE A 45 -8.99 -11.37 -3.75
CA ILE A 45 -8.82 -12.46 -2.76
C ILE A 45 -8.39 -11.91 -1.40
N THR A 46 -7.37 -11.04 -1.38
CA THR A 46 -6.83 -10.49 -0.14
C THR A 46 -7.76 -9.49 0.52
N GLY A 47 -8.57 -8.75 -0.25
CA GLY A 47 -9.64 -7.90 0.27
C GLY A 47 -10.70 -8.70 1.01
N CYS A 48 -11.15 -9.83 0.45
CA CYS A 48 -12.05 -10.75 1.14
C CYS A 48 -11.40 -11.34 2.41
N GLY A 49 -10.13 -11.74 2.32
CA GLY A 49 -9.38 -12.25 3.47
C GLY A 49 -9.12 -11.21 4.58
N HIS A 50 -9.05 -9.93 4.23
CA HIS A 50 -8.80 -8.85 5.19
C HIS A 50 -9.90 -8.77 6.25
N ALA A 51 -11.17 -8.95 5.86
CA ALA A 51 -12.29 -8.98 6.82
C ALA A 51 -12.13 -10.09 7.86
N LEU A 52 -11.63 -11.28 7.44
CA LEU A 52 -11.33 -12.38 8.35
C LEU A 52 -10.19 -12.03 9.31
N PHE A 53 -9.09 -11.43 8.83
CA PHE A 53 -7.99 -11.01 9.69
C PHE A 53 -8.44 -9.94 10.69
N CYS A 54 -9.20 -8.94 10.25
CA CYS A 54 -9.78 -7.95 11.13
C CYS A 54 -10.65 -8.62 12.19
N TRP A 55 -11.54 -9.55 11.81
CA TRP A 55 -12.36 -10.25 12.79
C TRP A 55 -11.52 -11.03 13.81
N LEU A 56 -10.50 -11.75 13.35
CA LEU A 56 -9.63 -12.58 14.18
C LEU A 56 -8.84 -11.72 15.19
N PHE A 57 -8.14 -10.68 14.72
CA PHE A 57 -7.27 -9.88 15.59
C PHE A 57 -8.04 -8.93 16.51
N LEU A 58 -9.19 -8.41 16.07
CA LEU A 58 -9.97 -7.47 16.87
C LEU A 58 -10.93 -8.19 17.83
N PHE A 59 -11.67 -9.20 17.35
CA PHE A 59 -12.74 -9.82 18.15
C PHE A 59 -12.34 -11.15 18.79
N LYS A 60 -11.47 -11.96 18.17
CA LYS A 60 -11.06 -13.23 18.77
C LYS A 60 -9.88 -13.06 19.72
N PHE A 61 -8.88 -12.29 19.32
CA PHE A 61 -7.67 -12.06 20.12
C PHE A 61 -7.68 -10.77 20.93
N HIS A 62 -8.63 -9.87 20.67
CA HIS A 62 -8.80 -8.62 21.43
C HIS A 62 -7.54 -7.73 21.47
N PHE A 63 -6.76 -7.69 20.39
CA PHE A 63 -5.52 -6.92 20.31
C PHE A 63 -5.71 -5.41 20.09
N GLY A 64 -6.95 -4.92 20.03
CA GLY A 64 -7.25 -3.49 19.89
C GLY A 64 -6.60 -2.86 18.65
N ALA A 65 -6.06 -1.64 18.80
CA ALA A 65 -5.44 -0.89 17.70
C ALA A 65 -4.19 -1.59 17.11
N TYR A 66 -3.40 -2.27 17.95
CA TYR A 66 -2.27 -3.09 17.48
C TYR A 66 -2.74 -4.24 16.58
N GLY A 67 -3.89 -4.85 16.91
CA GLY A 67 -4.54 -5.89 16.11
C GLY A 67 -4.95 -5.42 14.72
N VAL A 68 -5.41 -4.17 14.59
CA VAL A 68 -5.72 -3.55 13.27
C VAL A 68 -4.44 -3.45 12.43
N GLY A 69 -3.34 -3.01 13.05
CA GLY A 69 -2.03 -2.93 12.38
C GLY A 69 -1.54 -4.30 11.91
N ILE A 70 -1.65 -5.34 12.75
CA ILE A 70 -1.30 -6.71 12.36
C ILE A 70 -2.18 -7.23 11.22
N ALA A 71 -3.49 -7.00 11.26
CA ALA A 71 -4.40 -7.41 10.18
C ALA A 71 -3.98 -6.81 8.84
N MET A 72 -3.59 -5.53 8.84
CA MET A 72 -3.01 -4.86 7.67
C MET A 72 -1.70 -5.52 7.23
N THR A 73 -0.76 -5.78 8.14
CA THR A 73 0.49 -6.48 7.84
C THR A 73 0.26 -7.84 7.20
N CYS A 74 -0.61 -8.69 7.77
CA CYS A 74 -0.96 -10.00 7.20
C CYS A 74 -1.54 -9.87 5.79
N THR A 75 -2.36 -8.84 5.56
CA THR A 75 -2.93 -8.57 4.23
C THR A 75 -1.85 -8.18 3.23
N GLN A 76 -0.89 -7.33 3.61
CA GLN A 76 0.22 -6.97 2.72
C GLN A 76 1.11 -8.16 2.38
N TRP A 77 1.42 -9.01 3.36
CA TRP A 77 2.13 -10.26 3.13
C TRP A 77 1.35 -11.19 2.20
N GLY A 78 0.05 -11.36 2.42
CA GLY A 78 -0.81 -12.15 1.54
C GLY A 78 -0.81 -11.63 0.11
N ARG A 79 -0.88 -10.31 -0.09
CA ARG A 79 -0.81 -9.68 -1.42
C ARG A 79 0.51 -9.99 -2.11
N PHE A 80 1.63 -9.79 -1.42
CA PHE A 80 2.95 -10.08 -1.99
C PHE A 80 3.10 -11.57 -2.34
N ILE A 81 2.82 -12.48 -1.40
CA ILE A 81 2.99 -13.92 -1.58
C ILE A 81 2.10 -14.44 -2.72
N LEU A 82 0.82 -14.05 -2.76
CA LEU A 82 -0.09 -14.52 -3.80
C LEU A 82 0.31 -14.01 -5.19
N LEU A 83 0.81 -12.77 -5.30
CA LEU A 83 1.27 -12.24 -6.58
C LEU A 83 2.56 -12.93 -7.05
N GLU A 84 3.48 -13.21 -6.12
CA GLU A 84 4.71 -13.97 -6.41
C GLU A 84 4.38 -15.39 -6.88
N LEU A 85 3.47 -16.07 -6.18
CA LEU A 85 3.00 -17.42 -6.55
C LEU A 85 2.26 -17.41 -7.89
N TYR A 86 1.43 -16.40 -8.15
CA TYR A 86 0.77 -16.23 -9.45
C TYR A 86 1.80 -16.16 -10.57
N ALA A 87 2.81 -15.31 -10.43
CA ALA A 87 3.87 -15.16 -11.41
C ALA A 87 4.68 -16.45 -11.58
N ALA A 88 5.12 -17.07 -10.48
CA ALA A 88 5.97 -18.27 -10.51
C ALA A 88 5.27 -19.51 -11.10
N VAL A 89 3.97 -19.68 -10.85
CA VAL A 89 3.22 -20.88 -11.29
C VAL A 89 2.62 -20.71 -12.68
N LEU A 90 2.00 -19.55 -12.96
CA LEU A 90 1.27 -19.33 -14.22
C LEU A 90 2.16 -18.74 -15.32
N HIS A 91 3.23 -18.04 -14.95
CA HIS A 91 4.15 -17.39 -15.88
C HIS A 91 5.63 -17.62 -15.48
N PRO A 92 6.09 -18.88 -15.34
CA PRO A 92 7.42 -19.20 -14.84
C PRO A 92 8.54 -18.60 -15.69
N GLU A 93 8.36 -18.56 -17.01
CA GLU A 93 9.26 -17.89 -17.96
C GLU A 93 9.43 -16.41 -17.57
N THR A 94 8.34 -15.66 -17.41
CA THR A 94 8.36 -14.25 -17.03
C THR A 94 8.97 -14.04 -15.64
N HIS A 95 8.63 -14.89 -14.67
CA HIS A 95 9.15 -14.82 -13.30
C HIS A 95 10.66 -14.99 -13.24
N ALA A 96 11.22 -15.92 -14.02
CA ALA A 96 12.66 -16.18 -14.09
C ALA A 96 13.49 -14.97 -14.58
N HIS A 97 12.89 -14.08 -15.39
CA HIS A 97 13.57 -12.88 -15.89
C HIS A 97 13.61 -11.72 -14.88
N GLY A 98 12.83 -11.78 -13.79
CA GLY A 98 12.69 -10.67 -12.84
C GLY A 98 13.94 -10.41 -11.98
N TRP A 99 14.57 -11.47 -11.47
CA TRP A 99 15.72 -11.39 -10.55
C TRP A 99 17.02 -11.82 -11.24
N THR A 100 17.37 -11.12 -12.32
CA THR A 100 18.60 -11.35 -13.07
C THR A 100 19.68 -10.32 -12.70
N PRO A 101 20.97 -10.64 -12.67
CA PRO A 101 22.04 -9.66 -12.45
C PRO A 101 21.98 -8.45 -13.40
N GLU A 102 21.47 -8.67 -14.60
CA GLU A 102 21.23 -7.66 -15.63
C GLU A 102 20.16 -6.65 -15.21
N SER A 103 19.20 -7.03 -14.34
CA SER A 103 18.17 -6.12 -13.82
C SER A 103 18.73 -5.08 -12.85
N LEU A 104 19.92 -5.30 -12.31
CA LEU A 104 20.65 -4.36 -11.46
C LEU A 104 21.59 -3.44 -12.26
N HIS A 105 21.70 -3.65 -13.58
CA HIS A 105 22.48 -2.79 -14.45
C HIS A 105 21.77 -1.44 -14.61
N ASN A 106 22.52 -0.34 -14.48
CA ASN A 106 22.00 1.04 -14.46
C ASN A 106 21.07 1.40 -13.29
N LEU A 107 21.22 0.74 -12.14
CA LEU A 107 20.45 1.08 -10.94
C LEU A 107 20.64 2.54 -10.53
N TRP A 108 21.83 3.10 -10.75
CA TRP A 108 22.13 4.50 -10.40
C TRP A 108 21.36 5.49 -11.26
N GLU A 109 21.28 5.26 -12.58
CA GLU A 109 20.48 6.06 -13.50
C GLU A 109 19.00 5.96 -13.17
N PHE A 110 18.52 4.77 -12.82
CA PHE A 110 17.15 4.57 -12.34
C PHE A 110 16.88 5.37 -11.06
N VAL A 111 17.77 5.30 -10.07
CA VAL A 111 17.64 6.03 -8.80
C VAL A 111 17.69 7.55 -9.03
N ALA A 112 18.55 8.02 -9.93
CA ALA A 112 18.66 9.44 -10.28
C ALA A 112 17.35 10.00 -10.87
N LEU A 113 16.56 9.18 -11.56
CA LEU A 113 15.22 9.53 -12.04
C LEU A 113 14.14 9.28 -10.98
N ALA A 114 14.27 8.23 -10.17
CA ALA A 114 13.29 7.87 -9.15
C ALA A 114 13.24 8.90 -8.01
N ILE A 115 14.37 9.49 -7.61
CA ILE A 115 14.45 10.52 -6.55
C ILE A 115 13.59 11.76 -6.89
N PRO A 116 13.76 12.44 -8.04
CA PRO A 116 12.93 13.60 -8.35
C PRO A 116 11.45 13.24 -8.51
N SER A 117 11.12 12.07 -9.07
CA SER A 117 9.74 11.59 -9.13
C SER A 117 9.15 11.33 -7.74
N ALA A 118 9.91 10.74 -6.82
CA ALA A 118 9.50 10.51 -5.44
C ALA A 118 9.31 11.83 -4.69
N LEU A 119 10.21 12.79 -4.86
CA LEU A 119 10.10 14.12 -4.24
C LEU A 119 8.87 14.87 -4.74
N LEU A 120 8.54 14.79 -6.03
CA LEU A 120 7.33 15.40 -6.57
C LEU A 120 6.08 14.82 -5.91
N MET A 121 5.98 13.49 -5.86
CA MET A 121 4.87 12.77 -5.25
C MET A 121 4.75 13.07 -3.75
N TRP A 122 5.87 13.07 -3.01
CA TRP A 122 5.88 13.39 -1.58
C TRP A 122 5.54 14.85 -1.31
N SER A 123 5.97 15.78 -2.17
CA SER A 123 5.61 17.19 -2.04
C SER A 123 4.11 17.40 -2.19
N GLU A 124 3.49 16.71 -3.15
CA GLU A 124 2.02 16.69 -3.29
C GLU A 124 1.37 16.13 -2.03
N TRP A 125 1.83 14.98 -1.55
CA TRP A 125 1.25 14.34 -0.36
C TRP A 125 1.40 15.22 0.90
N TRP A 126 2.57 15.82 1.13
CA TRP A 126 2.78 16.75 2.24
C TRP A 126 1.93 18.00 2.11
N ALA A 127 1.68 18.50 0.90
CA ALA A 127 0.77 19.62 0.70
C ALA A 127 -0.67 19.26 1.15
N TYR A 128 -1.14 18.06 0.84
CA TYR A 128 -2.44 17.56 1.33
C TYR A 128 -2.49 17.43 2.86
N GLU A 129 -1.43 16.92 3.48
CA GLU A 129 -1.35 16.81 4.95
C GLU A 129 -1.37 18.18 5.62
N VAL A 130 -0.59 19.14 5.08
CA VAL A 130 -0.59 20.52 5.57
C VAL A 130 -1.99 21.14 5.44
N GLN A 131 -2.67 20.97 4.31
CA GLN A 131 -4.05 21.43 4.13
C GLN A 131 -5.00 20.79 5.14
N SER A 132 -4.87 19.49 5.40
CA SER A 132 -5.67 18.76 6.38
C SER A 132 -5.48 19.31 7.80
N VAL A 133 -4.23 19.61 8.18
CA VAL A 133 -3.91 20.24 9.47
C VAL A 133 -4.53 21.64 9.57
N PHE A 134 -4.42 22.46 8.53
CA PHE A 134 -5.05 23.79 8.50
C PHE A 134 -6.58 23.71 8.58
N ALA A 135 -7.21 22.81 7.84
CA ALA A 135 -8.66 22.59 7.91
C ALA A 135 -9.10 22.15 9.31
N GLY A 136 -8.32 21.28 9.96
CA GLY A 136 -8.51 20.89 11.36
C GLY A 136 -8.39 22.05 12.34
N TRP A 137 -7.47 23.00 12.08
CA TRP A 137 -7.29 24.19 12.92
C TRP A 137 -8.42 25.20 12.76
N VAL A 138 -8.94 25.40 11.55
CA VAL A 138 -10.09 26.29 11.27
C VAL A 138 -11.35 25.80 12.00
N GLY A 139 -11.57 24.50 12.03
CA GLY A 139 -12.63 23.89 12.83
C GLY A 139 -13.20 22.60 12.23
N PRO A 140 -14.04 21.89 12.99
CA PRO A 140 -14.51 20.55 12.62
C PRO A 140 -15.33 20.52 11.32
N MET A 141 -16.09 21.58 11.03
CA MET A 141 -16.89 21.69 9.80
C MET A 141 -16.00 21.88 8.56
N ALA A 142 -14.93 22.67 8.67
CA ALA A 142 -13.98 22.86 7.58
C ALA A 142 -13.20 21.56 7.31
N LEU A 143 -12.79 20.85 8.36
CA LEU A 143 -12.15 19.54 8.24
C LEU A 143 -13.07 18.51 7.57
N ALA A 144 -14.35 18.44 7.96
CA ALA A 144 -15.31 17.54 7.34
C ALA A 144 -15.52 17.86 5.86
N ALA A 145 -15.61 19.14 5.49
CA ALA A 145 -15.72 19.58 4.11
C ALA A 145 -14.47 19.20 3.28
N HIS A 146 -13.26 19.38 3.85
CA HIS A 146 -12.01 18.97 3.21
C HIS A 146 -11.99 17.45 2.95
N VAL A 147 -12.32 16.62 3.95
CA VAL A 147 -12.37 15.16 3.79
C VAL A 147 -13.39 14.74 2.73
N ALA A 148 -14.58 15.34 2.71
CA ALA A 148 -15.59 15.05 1.70
C ALA A 148 -15.11 15.41 0.28
N ALA A 149 -14.50 16.58 0.11
CA ALA A 149 -13.93 17.00 -1.17
C ALA A 149 -12.80 16.06 -1.61
N SER A 150 -11.88 15.72 -0.71
CA SER A 150 -10.77 14.80 -1.00
C SER A 150 -11.25 13.43 -1.46
N ASN A 151 -12.29 12.88 -0.82
CA ASN A 151 -12.88 11.60 -1.25
C ASN A 151 -13.47 11.67 -2.66
N ILE A 152 -14.13 12.78 -3.01
CA ILE A 152 -14.67 12.98 -4.36
C ILE A 152 -13.53 13.06 -5.38
N VAL A 153 -12.48 13.83 -5.08
CA VAL A 153 -11.29 13.95 -5.94
C VAL A 153 -10.64 12.59 -6.15
N SER A 154 -10.49 11.77 -5.10
CA SER A 154 -9.92 10.43 -5.21
C SER A 154 -10.73 9.53 -6.15
N ILE A 155 -12.06 9.55 -6.07
CA ILE A 155 -12.92 8.77 -6.96
C ILE A 155 -12.78 9.21 -8.42
N ILE A 156 -12.71 10.53 -8.66
CA ILE A 156 -12.58 11.08 -10.03
C ILE A 156 -11.20 10.79 -10.61
N TYR A 157 -10.15 10.87 -9.79
CA TYR A 157 -8.77 10.68 -10.25
C TYR A 157 -8.40 9.20 -10.44
N MET A 158 -8.98 8.30 -9.65
CA MET A 158 -8.71 6.85 -9.71
C MET A 158 -9.74 6.04 -10.50
N GLY A 159 -10.84 6.66 -10.95
CA GLY A 159 -11.92 6.03 -11.72
C GLY A 159 -11.71 6.01 -13.22
#